data_AF-A0A8J7SQW9-F1
#
_entry.id   AF-A0A8J7SQW9-F1
#
_cell.length_a   1.000
_cell.length_b   1.000
_cell.length_c   1.000
_cell.angle_alpha   90.00
_cell.angle_beta   90.00
_cell.angle_gamma   90.00
#
_symmetry.space_group_name_H-M   'P 1'
#
loop_
_entity.id
_entity.type
_entity.pdbx_description
1 polymer ?
#
loop_
_entity_poly.entity_id
_entity_poly.type
_entity_poly.pdbx_seq_one_letter_code
_entity_poly.pdbx_strand_id
1 'polypeptide(L)'
;MVAVDKEKIFLYKNFLVKKVIYNQNESYWKRYVRKALEPKVVVHESWLNTEYANGTKIYDGNPIYSAKLENRKAIRIIQEEPESDTRQIAAWVEETEDEHENKIEELVISLELTRATRKLALELITAWASKISMKEMRSLIEEKIN
;
A
#
# COMPACT_ATOMS: atom_id res chain seq x y z
N MET A 1 13.49 18.14 -27.85
CA MET A 1 12.35 17.76 -26.99
C MET A 1 12.80 16.59 -26.14
N VAL A 2 13.06 16.79 -24.85
CA VAL A 2 13.52 15.71 -23.96
C VAL A 2 12.31 14.84 -23.63
N ALA A 3 12.40 13.54 -23.87
CA ALA A 3 11.33 12.61 -23.53
C ALA A 3 11.18 12.58 -22.00
N VAL A 4 10.01 13.00 -21.50
CA VAL A 4 9.68 12.85 -20.08
C VAL A 4 9.51 11.37 -19.79
N ASP A 5 10.34 10.84 -18.89
CA ASP A 5 10.20 9.48 -18.38
C ASP A 5 8.88 9.37 -17.60
N LYS A 6 7.86 8.79 -18.23
CA LYS A 6 6.52 8.63 -17.65
C LYS A 6 6.53 7.81 -16.37
N GLU A 7 7.56 7.01 -16.13
CA GLU A 7 7.68 6.26 -14.89
C GLU A 7 7.99 7.18 -13.70
N LYS A 8 8.59 8.36 -13.93
CA LYS A 8 8.99 9.33 -12.89
C LYS A 8 7.89 10.30 -12.50
N ILE A 9 6.78 10.33 -13.24
CA ILE A 9 5.69 11.26 -12.98
C ILE A 9 4.92 10.80 -11.74
N PHE A 10 4.89 11.66 -10.73
CA PHE A 10 4.02 11.50 -9.58
C PHE A 10 2.55 11.55 -9.98
N LEU A 11 1.79 10.59 -9.47
CA LEU A 11 0.36 10.46 -9.65
C LEU A 11 -0.34 11.01 -8.41
N TYR A 12 -1.57 11.48 -8.59
CA TYR A 12 -2.43 11.94 -7.48
C TYR A 12 -1.80 13.05 -6.62
N LYS A 13 -1.03 13.97 -7.22
CA LYS A 13 -0.56 15.18 -6.52
C LYS A 13 -1.72 15.94 -5.86
N ASN A 14 -1.49 16.45 -4.65
CA ASN A 14 -2.41 17.13 -3.76
C ASN A 14 -3.56 16.25 -3.25
N PHE A 15 -3.37 14.94 -3.13
CA PHE A 15 -4.44 14.05 -2.66
C PHE A 15 -4.79 14.30 -1.18
N LEU A 16 -3.81 14.71 -0.35
CA LEU A 16 -4.08 15.09 1.05
C LEU A 16 -4.87 16.39 1.18
N VAL A 17 -4.81 17.26 0.17
CA VAL A 17 -5.52 18.56 0.18
C VAL A 17 -6.90 18.45 -0.49
N LYS A 18 -7.02 17.62 -1.53
CA LYS A 18 -8.23 17.52 -2.37
C LYS A 18 -8.89 16.17 -2.20
N LYS A 19 -10.00 16.12 -1.43
CA LYS A 19 -10.80 14.91 -1.17
C LYS A 19 -11.17 14.11 -2.43
N VAL A 20 -11.45 14.79 -3.54
CA VAL A 20 -11.75 14.11 -4.82
C VAL A 20 -10.55 13.31 -5.33
N ILE A 21 -9.34 13.87 -5.24
CA ILE A 21 -8.11 13.18 -5.64
C ILE A 21 -7.80 12.04 -4.67
N TYR A 22 -8.02 12.24 -3.37
CA TYR A 22 -7.89 11.18 -2.36
C TYR A 22 -8.76 9.96 -2.69
N ASN A 23 -10.06 10.17 -2.91
CA ASN A 23 -10.99 9.09 -3.19
C ASN A 23 -10.64 8.36 -4.51
N GLN A 24 -10.13 9.10 -5.51
CA GLN A 24 -9.62 8.49 -6.75
C GLN A 24 -8.36 7.65 -6.50
N ASN A 25 -7.49 8.09 -5.59
CA ASN A 25 -6.27 7.38 -5.21
C ASN A 25 -6.58 6.07 -4.46
N GLU A 26 -7.52 6.07 -3.52
CA GLU A 26 -7.98 4.84 -2.87
C GLU A 26 -8.58 3.86 -3.88
N SER A 27 -9.44 4.37 -4.78
CA SER A 27 -10.06 3.57 -5.83
C SER A 27 -9.00 2.99 -6.80
N TYR A 28 -7.94 3.73 -7.06
CA TYR A 28 -6.81 3.29 -7.85
C TYR A 28 -6.10 2.10 -7.21
N TRP A 29 -5.70 2.23 -5.94
CA TRP A 29 -5.05 1.13 -5.22
C TRP A 29 -5.92 -0.10 -5.12
N LYS A 30 -7.19 0.07 -4.74
CA LYS A 30 -8.18 -1.01 -4.71
C LYS A 30 -8.25 -1.75 -6.05
N ARG A 31 -8.32 -1.03 -7.16
CA ARG A 31 -8.35 -1.62 -8.51
C ARG A 31 -7.08 -2.40 -8.83
N TYR A 32 -5.91 -1.85 -8.53
CA TYR A 32 -4.64 -2.46 -8.90
C TYR A 32 -4.27 -3.66 -8.03
N VAL A 33 -4.53 -3.60 -6.73
CA VAL A 33 -4.30 -4.73 -5.82
C VAL A 33 -5.22 -5.89 -6.16
N ARG A 34 -6.53 -5.64 -6.38
CA ARG A 34 -7.48 -6.68 -6.82
C ARG A 34 -7.10 -7.34 -8.15
N LYS A 35 -6.40 -6.61 -9.04
CA LYS A 35 -5.91 -7.16 -10.31
C LYS A 35 -4.64 -7.98 -10.15
N ALA A 36 -3.82 -7.67 -9.15
CA ALA A 36 -2.56 -8.36 -8.88
C ALA A 36 -2.79 -9.67 -8.10
N LEU A 37 -3.86 -9.73 -7.31
CA LEU A 37 -4.17 -10.89 -6.46
C LEU A 37 -5.32 -11.72 -7.02
N GLU A 38 -5.29 -13.03 -6.75
CA GLU A 38 -6.46 -13.89 -6.98
C GLU A 38 -7.62 -13.46 -6.06
N PRO A 39 -8.88 -13.43 -6.54
CA PRO A 39 -10.02 -12.92 -5.75
C PRO A 39 -10.19 -13.58 -4.37
N LYS A 40 -9.86 -14.86 -4.23
CA LYS A 40 -9.99 -15.62 -2.98
C LYS A 40 -8.96 -15.25 -1.91
N VAL A 41 -7.85 -14.63 -2.31
CA VAL A 41 -6.73 -14.32 -1.40
C VAL A 41 -7.07 -13.15 -0.47
N VAL A 42 -7.91 -12.21 -0.94
CA VAL A 42 -8.34 -11.05 -0.16
C VAL A 42 -9.55 -11.44 0.67
N VAL A 43 -9.36 -11.51 1.99
CA VAL A 43 -10.42 -11.88 2.95
C VAL A 43 -11.29 -10.67 3.30
N HIS A 44 -10.65 -9.53 3.57
CA HIS A 44 -11.33 -8.30 3.95
C HIS A 44 -10.53 -7.08 3.50
N GLU A 45 -11.18 -6.14 2.80
CA GLU A 45 -10.57 -4.84 2.47
C GLU A 45 -10.91 -3.81 3.54
N SER A 46 -10.07 -2.78 3.67
CA SER A 46 -10.27 -1.67 4.63
C SER A 46 -10.31 -2.14 6.07
N TRP A 47 -9.44 -3.08 6.44
CA TRP A 47 -9.41 -3.68 7.77
C TRP A 47 -8.92 -2.75 8.88
N LEU A 48 -8.23 -1.66 8.52
CA LEU A 48 -7.83 -0.61 9.44
C LEU A 48 -8.84 0.51 9.43
N ASN A 49 -9.19 1.01 10.62
CA ASN A 49 -10.13 2.11 10.77
C ASN A 49 -9.54 3.41 10.18
N THR A 50 -10.25 4.00 9.23
CA THR A 50 -9.91 5.29 8.57
C THR A 50 -10.93 6.37 8.87
N GLU A 51 -11.70 6.22 9.96
CA GLU A 51 -12.70 7.16 10.42
C GLU A 51 -12.49 7.53 11.90
N TYR A 52 -12.75 8.80 12.22
CA TYR A 52 -12.88 9.23 13.60
C TYR A 52 -14.13 8.61 14.26
N ALA A 53 -14.20 8.65 15.59
CA ALA A 53 -15.34 8.12 16.35
C ALA A 53 -16.71 8.70 15.95
N ASN A 54 -16.73 9.86 15.29
CA ASN A 54 -17.94 10.50 14.75
C ASN A 54 -18.28 10.09 13.30
N GLY A 55 -17.60 9.08 12.74
CA GLY A 55 -17.76 8.62 11.35
C GLY A 55 -17.15 9.56 10.29
N THR A 56 -16.43 10.61 10.71
CA THR A 56 -15.73 11.48 9.75
C THR A 56 -14.48 10.76 9.25
N LYS A 57 -14.37 10.63 7.93
CA LYS A 57 -13.20 10.05 7.27
C LYS A 57 -11.91 10.84 7.53
N ILE A 58 -10.84 10.10 7.78
CA ILE A 58 -9.46 10.57 7.92
C ILE A 58 -8.82 10.60 6.52
N TYR A 59 -8.14 11.71 6.19
CA TYR A 59 -7.56 11.97 4.87
C TYR A 59 -6.05 12.21 4.98
N ASP A 60 -5.32 11.30 5.64
CA ASP A 60 -3.89 11.43 5.94
C ASP A 60 -2.99 10.47 5.14
N GLY A 61 -3.57 9.58 4.33
CA GLY A 61 -2.83 8.60 3.54
C GLY A 61 -2.34 7.39 4.34
N ASN A 62 -2.72 7.25 5.62
CA ASN A 62 -2.31 6.15 6.49
C ASN A 62 -3.51 5.42 7.12
N PRO A 63 -4.02 4.35 6.49
CA PRO A 63 -3.66 3.86 5.15
C PRO A 63 -4.42 4.57 4.01
N ILE A 64 -3.81 4.63 2.83
CA ILE A 64 -4.53 4.86 1.57
C ILE A 64 -5.20 3.58 1.06
N TYR A 65 -4.67 2.42 1.45
CA TYR A 65 -5.26 1.12 1.18
C TYR A 65 -4.80 0.11 2.23
N SER A 66 -5.71 -0.74 2.68
CA SER A 66 -5.40 -1.87 3.55
C SER A 66 -6.27 -3.07 3.23
N ALA A 67 -5.74 -4.28 3.42
CA ALA A 67 -6.51 -5.51 3.32
C ALA A 67 -5.94 -6.63 4.21
N LYS A 68 -6.83 -7.45 4.78
CA LYS A 68 -6.51 -8.78 5.30
C LYS A 68 -6.50 -9.79 4.15
N LEU A 69 -5.50 -10.66 4.18
CA LEU A 69 -5.32 -11.77 3.27
C LEU A 69 -5.51 -13.10 4.02
N GLU A 70 -5.51 -14.21 3.29
CA GLU A 70 -5.45 -15.54 3.87
C GLU A 70 -4.16 -15.75 4.71
N ASN A 71 -4.15 -16.79 5.55
CA ASN A 71 -2.98 -17.21 6.35
C ASN A 71 -2.50 -16.17 7.39
N ARG A 72 -3.40 -15.37 7.96
CA ARG A 72 -3.10 -14.35 8.98
C ARG A 72 -2.12 -13.28 8.48
N LYS A 73 -2.26 -12.89 7.22
CA LYS A 73 -1.46 -11.83 6.60
C LYS A 73 -2.30 -10.58 6.37
N ALA A 74 -1.68 -9.43 6.43
CA ALA A 74 -2.26 -8.16 6.06
C ALA A 74 -1.33 -7.35 5.16
N ILE A 75 -1.91 -6.40 4.44
CA ILE A 75 -1.21 -5.37 3.69
C ILE A 75 -1.72 -3.99 4.11
N ARG A 76 -0.79 -3.05 4.24
CA ARG A 76 -1.05 -1.61 4.41
C ARG A 76 -0.18 -0.82 3.45
N ILE A 77 -0.82 0.07 2.70
CA ILE A 77 -0.15 1.07 1.88
C ILE A 77 -0.35 2.40 2.58
N ILE A 78 0.76 2.99 3.00
CA ILE A 78 0.87 4.38 3.41
C ILE A 78 1.30 5.14 2.16
N GLN A 79 0.58 6.20 1.81
CA GLN A 79 1.00 7.07 0.72
C GLN A 79 1.26 8.46 1.25
N GLU A 80 2.41 8.99 0.86
CA GLU A 80 2.86 10.34 1.20
C GLU A 80 2.65 11.27 0.00
N GLU A 81 2.49 12.57 0.29
CA GLU A 81 2.47 13.59 -0.77
C GLU A 81 3.87 13.69 -1.37
N PRO A 82 4.01 13.81 -2.71
CA PRO A 82 5.32 14.03 -3.31
C PRO A 82 5.96 15.32 -2.80
N GLU A 83 7.01 15.19 -1.99
CA GLU A 83 7.73 16.33 -1.40
C GLU A 83 8.96 16.74 -2.21
N SER A 84 9.45 15.83 -3.06
CA SER A 84 10.67 16.03 -3.86
C SER A 84 10.51 15.54 -5.30
N ASP A 85 11.52 15.80 -6.15
CA ASP A 85 11.59 15.20 -7.49
C ASP A 85 12.17 13.77 -7.47
N THR A 86 12.52 13.25 -6.30
CA THR A 86 13.06 11.90 -6.11
C THR A 86 12.00 10.98 -5.56
N ARG A 87 11.78 9.84 -6.22
CA ARG A 87 10.78 8.87 -5.77
C ARG A 87 11.20 8.25 -4.44
N GLN A 88 10.31 8.26 -3.46
CA GLN A 88 10.52 7.55 -2.20
C GLN A 88 9.65 6.30 -2.10
N ILE A 89 10.25 5.20 -1.64
CA ILE A 89 9.55 3.97 -1.26
C ILE A 89 10.32 3.27 -0.14
N ALA A 90 9.60 2.83 0.88
CA ALA A 90 10.07 1.99 1.95
C ALA A 90 9.06 0.87 2.18
N ALA A 91 9.53 -0.28 2.65
CA ALA A 91 8.66 -1.38 3.04
C ALA A 91 9.26 -2.13 4.22
N TRP A 92 8.41 -2.74 5.04
CA TRP A 92 8.83 -3.62 6.12
C TRP A 92 7.70 -4.60 6.47
N VAL A 93 8.05 -5.62 7.25
CA VAL A 93 7.07 -6.54 7.81
C VAL A 93 7.12 -6.53 9.33
N GLU A 94 5.94 -6.50 9.94
CA GLU A 94 5.74 -6.46 11.38
C GLU A 94 4.65 -7.43 11.84
N GLU A 95 4.67 -7.80 13.12
CA GLU A 95 3.53 -8.47 13.75
C GLU A 95 2.61 -7.40 14.33
N THR A 96 1.31 -7.60 14.17
CA THR A 96 0.26 -6.75 14.74
C THR A 96 -0.94 -7.61 15.16
N GLU A 97 -1.99 -6.97 15.66
CA GLU A 97 -3.22 -7.61 16.09
C GLU A 97 -4.40 -7.12 15.25
N ASP A 98 -5.37 -8.01 15.02
CA ASP A 98 -6.61 -7.64 14.37
C ASP A 98 -7.70 -7.18 15.35
N GLU A 99 -8.90 -6.85 14.87
CA GLU A 99 -10.04 -6.40 15.70
C GLU A 99 -10.50 -7.41 16.76
N HIS A 100 -9.99 -8.63 16.72
CA HIS A 100 -10.26 -9.71 17.67
C HIS A 100 -9.01 -10.11 18.45
N GLU A 101 -7.97 -9.26 18.48
CA GLU A 101 -6.70 -9.48 19.18
C GLU A 101 -5.92 -10.71 18.66
N ASN A 102 -6.21 -11.17 17.43
CA ASN A 102 -5.43 -12.25 16.83
C ASN A 102 -4.14 -11.71 16.24
N LYS A 103 -3.03 -12.38 16.53
CA LYS A 103 -1.74 -12.07 15.90
C LYS A 103 -1.78 -12.31 14.40
N ILE A 104 -1.40 -11.28 13.65
CA ILE A 104 -1.28 -11.29 12.19
C ILE A 104 0.06 -10.68 11.78
N GLU A 105 0.56 -11.09 10.62
CA GLU A 105 1.77 -10.55 10.00
C GLU A 105 1.36 -9.50 8.95
N GLU A 106 1.88 -8.27 9.05
CA GLU A 106 1.57 -7.18 8.14
C GLU A 106 2.76 -6.84 7.26
N LEU A 107 2.53 -6.71 5.96
CA LEU A 107 3.41 -5.98 5.05
C LEU A 107 2.97 -4.51 5.00
N VAL A 108 3.87 -3.62 5.40
CA VAL A 108 3.67 -2.17 5.30
C VAL A 108 4.53 -1.63 4.17
N ILE A 109 3.93 -0.81 3.32
CA ILE A 109 4.62 -0.12 2.22
C ILE A 109 4.32 1.38 2.36
N SER A 110 5.35 2.19 2.58
CA SER A 110 5.25 3.66 2.46
C SER A 110 5.83 4.11 1.12
N LEU A 111 5.15 4.99 0.40
CA LEU A 111 5.63 5.49 -0.89
C LEU A 111 5.08 6.86 -1.27
N GLU A 112 5.80 7.53 -2.16
CA GLU A 112 5.26 8.53 -3.05
C GLU A 112 4.84 7.86 -4.38
N LEU A 113 3.62 8.11 -4.84
CA LEU A 113 3.04 7.31 -5.93
C LEU A 113 3.52 7.74 -7.31
N THR A 114 4.23 6.84 -7.97
CA THR A 114 4.60 6.87 -9.39
C THR A 114 4.23 5.53 -10.04
N ARG A 115 4.39 5.41 -11.36
CA ARG A 115 4.21 4.11 -12.02
C ARG A 115 5.25 3.08 -11.58
N ALA A 116 6.48 3.52 -11.30
CA ALA A 116 7.57 2.68 -10.83
C ALA A 116 7.33 2.19 -9.39
N THR A 117 7.01 3.10 -8.46
CA THR A 117 6.74 2.72 -7.06
C THR A 117 5.48 1.87 -6.96
N ARG A 118 4.43 2.14 -7.77
CA ARG A 118 3.29 1.22 -7.90
C ARG A 118 3.74 -0.17 -8.34
N LYS A 119 4.54 -0.28 -9.40
CA LYS A 119 4.98 -1.57 -9.92
C LYS A 119 5.70 -2.36 -8.82
N LEU A 120 6.65 -1.72 -8.14
CA LEU A 120 7.39 -2.35 -7.05
C LEU A 120 6.47 -2.76 -5.88
N ALA A 121 5.56 -1.89 -5.46
CA ALA A 121 4.58 -2.21 -4.41
C ALA A 121 3.73 -3.43 -4.77
N LEU A 122 3.26 -3.54 -6.03
CA LEU A 122 2.47 -4.70 -6.47
C LEU A 122 3.31 -5.98 -6.54
N GLU A 123 4.59 -5.91 -6.89
CA GLU A 123 5.51 -7.06 -6.83
C GLU A 123 5.66 -7.55 -5.39
N LEU A 124 5.86 -6.63 -4.42
CA LEU A 124 5.95 -6.96 -3.00
C LEU A 124 4.64 -7.54 -2.46
N ILE A 125 3.49 -6.96 -2.80
CA ILE A 125 2.17 -7.46 -2.39
C ILE A 125 1.91 -8.86 -2.94
N THR A 126 2.26 -9.11 -4.21
CA THR A 126 2.07 -10.41 -4.85
C THR A 126 2.96 -11.47 -4.20
N ALA A 127 4.22 -11.13 -3.93
CA ALA A 127 5.12 -12.01 -3.21
C ALA A 127 4.61 -12.27 -1.78
N TRP A 128 4.15 -11.25 -1.06
CA TRP A 128 3.65 -11.39 0.30
C TRP A 128 2.37 -12.21 0.42
N ALA A 129 1.48 -12.06 -0.56
CA ALA A 129 0.28 -12.89 -0.69
C ALA A 129 0.60 -14.38 -0.94
N SER A 130 1.82 -14.69 -1.40
CA SER A 130 2.29 -16.07 -1.48
C SER A 130 2.70 -16.60 -0.10
N LYS A 131 2.97 -17.90 0.01
CA LYS A 131 3.27 -18.58 1.29
C LYS A 131 4.70 -18.36 1.82
N ILE A 132 5.30 -17.20 1.53
CA ILE A 132 6.60 -16.82 2.10
C ILE A 132 6.47 -16.34 3.55
N SER A 133 7.48 -16.55 4.36
CA SER A 133 7.60 -16.08 5.73
C SER A 133 7.98 -14.60 5.82
N MET A 134 7.81 -13.96 6.98
CA MET A 134 8.35 -12.62 7.24
C MET A 134 9.86 -12.53 6.97
N LYS A 135 10.63 -13.57 7.30
CA LYS A 135 12.08 -13.57 7.07
C LYS A 135 12.41 -13.50 5.58
N GLU A 136 11.75 -14.33 4.77
CA GLU A 136 11.91 -14.29 3.31
C GLU A 136 11.45 -12.97 2.72
N MET A 137 10.36 -12.40 3.25
CA MET A 137 9.87 -11.10 2.81
C MET A 137 10.84 -9.96 3.14
N ARG A 138 11.48 -9.97 4.33
CA ARG A 138 12.52 -8.99 4.68
C ARG A 138 13.68 -9.03 3.70
N SER A 139 14.20 -10.22 3.39
CA SER A 139 15.27 -10.38 2.41
C SER A 139 14.85 -9.90 1.01
N LEU A 140 13.61 -10.17 0.60
CA LEU A 140 13.10 -9.68 -0.69
C LEU A 140 12.98 -8.15 -0.74
N ILE A 141 12.56 -7.53 0.37
CA ILE A 141 12.49 -6.06 0.48
C ILE A 141 13.88 -5.46 0.36
N GLU A 142 14.86 -6.00 1.10
CA GLU A 142 16.25 -5.57 1.04
C GLU A 142 16.83 -5.68 -0.38
N GLU A 143 16.53 -6.76 -1.09
CA GLU A 143 16.98 -6.96 -2.48
C GLU A 143 16.36 -5.95 -3.47
N LYS A 144 15.11 -5.56 -3.25
CA LYS A 144 14.35 -4.75 -4.22
C LYS A 144 14.41 -3.24 -4.00
N ILE A 145 14.66 -2.81 -2.76
CA ILE A 145 14.63 -1.38 -2.38
C ILE A 145 16.05 -0.82 -2.17
N ASN A 146 17.04 -1.64 -1.81
CA ASN A 146 18.45 -1.23 -1.67
C ASN A 146 19.27 -1.51 -2.93
#